data_AF-A0A2X4VEQ1-F1
#
_entry.id   AF-A0A2X4VEQ1-F1
#
_cell.length_a   1.000
_cell.length_b   1.000
_cell.length_c   1.000
_cell.angle_alpha   90.00
_cell.angle_beta   90.00
_cell.angle_gamma   90.00
#
_symmetry.space_group_name_H-M   'P 1'
#
loop_
_entity.id
_entity.type
_entity.pdbx_description
1 polymer ?
#
loop_
_entity_poly.entity_id
_entity_poly.type
_entity_poly.pdbx_seq_one_letter_code
_entity_poly.pdbx_strand_id
1 'polypeptide(L)'
;MDVSPARELARYGLYGIVATVGMDLVNFIAASAGVISKLNLVFIGNLANQWWHGQFLFLRPGDIPPAPHALLLGYSAHYFAGIFLALLFYYFVFSVYHPRSGALCRAVIYGLICSLISLCLIYPSVGLGFFGSATNGTGLLVASLVNHVVYGLALGICGIWPRRQPVRVLH
;
A
#
# COMPACT_ATOMS: atom_id res chain seq x y z
N MET A 1 13.40 27.95 2.20
CA MET A 1 11.96 28.27 2.08
C MET A 1 11.23 27.28 2.97
N ASP A 2 10.63 27.77 4.05
CA ASP A 2 9.87 26.94 4.98
C ASP A 2 8.57 26.51 4.29
N VAL A 3 8.53 25.26 3.86
CA VAL A 3 7.30 24.57 3.45
C VAL A 3 6.47 24.42 4.71
N SER A 4 5.26 24.98 4.78
CA SER A 4 4.42 24.73 5.97
C SER A 4 4.23 23.21 6.15
N PRO A 5 4.29 22.67 7.38
CA PRO A 5 4.14 21.24 7.63
C PRO A 5 2.88 20.64 6.99
N ALA A 6 1.79 21.42 6.96
CA ALA A 6 0.55 21.04 6.30
C ALA A 6 0.72 20.77 4.79
N ARG A 7 1.58 21.53 4.10
CA ARG A 7 1.85 21.35 2.66
C ARG A 7 2.66 20.09 2.38
N GLU A 8 3.54 19.70 3.31
CA GLU A 8 4.27 18.43 3.21
C GLU A 8 3.35 17.23 3.47
N LEU A 9 2.52 17.30 4.51
CA LEU A 9 1.50 16.29 4.80
C LEU A 9 0.59 16.03 3.60
N ALA A 10 0.02 17.10 3.03
CA ALA A 10 -0.86 16.98 1.87
C ALA A 10 -0.16 16.35 0.67
N ARG A 11 1.12 16.67 0.47
CA ARG A 11 1.93 16.12 -0.63
C ARG A 11 2.24 14.64 -0.44
N TYR A 12 2.69 14.24 0.75
CA TYR A 12 2.97 12.84 1.05
C TYR A 12 1.70 11.99 0.99
N GLY A 13 0.56 12.54 1.42
CA GLY A 13 -0.75 11.92 1.22
C GLY A 13 -1.08 11.72 -0.27
N LEU A 14 -0.86 12.75 -1.11
CA LEU A 14 -1.05 12.62 -2.56
C LEU A 14 -0.13 11.55 -3.17
N TYR A 15 1.12 11.45 -2.72
CA TYR A 15 2.04 10.41 -3.18
C TYR A 15 1.56 9.01 -2.79
N GLY A 16 0.98 8.86 -1.59
CA GLY A 16 0.31 7.63 -1.19
C GLY A 16 -0.85 7.25 -2.10
N ILE A 17 -1.72 8.21 -2.45
CA ILE A 17 -2.82 8.00 -3.39
C ILE A 17 -2.28 7.53 -4.76
N VAL A 18 -1.28 8.23 -5.31
CA VAL A 18 -0.68 7.89 -6.61
C VAL A 18 -0.07 6.48 -6.57
N ALA A 19 0.62 6.14 -5.49
CA ALA A 19 1.22 4.82 -5.32
C ALA A 19 0.16 3.71 -5.21
N THR A 20 -0.93 3.93 -4.48
CA THR A 20 -2.05 2.98 -4.39
C THR A 20 -2.74 2.81 -5.74
N VAL A 21 -3.01 3.90 -6.47
CA VAL A 21 -3.59 3.83 -7.82
C VAL A 21 -2.69 3.05 -8.78
N GLY A 22 -1.39 3.31 -8.75
CA GLY A 22 -0.41 2.59 -9.58
C GLY A 22 -0.40 1.09 -9.28
N MET A 23 -0.44 0.73 -8.00
CA MET A 23 -0.55 -0.66 -7.56
C MET A 23 -1.86 -1.32 -8.01
N ASP A 24 -3.00 -0.64 -7.87
CA ASP A 24 -4.31 -1.16 -8.28
C ASP A 24 -4.37 -1.41 -9.79
N LEU A 25 -3.82 -0.48 -10.59
CA LEU A 25 -3.76 -0.60 -12.05
C LEU A 25 -2.87 -1.77 -12.48
N VAL A 26 -1.67 -1.89 -11.91
CA VAL A 26 -0.77 -3.01 -12.21
C VAL A 26 -1.40 -4.33 -11.78
N ASN A 27 -2.05 -4.37 -10.60
CA ASN A 27 -2.76 -5.56 -10.16
C ASN A 27 -3.85 -5.96 -11.13
N PHE A 28 -4.68 -5.00 -11.56
CA PHE A 28 -5.75 -5.24 -12.51
C PHE A 28 -5.23 -5.81 -13.83
N ILE A 29 -4.17 -5.23 -14.40
CA ILE A 29 -3.57 -5.70 -15.66
C ILE A 29 -2.96 -7.10 -15.48
N ALA A 30 -2.11 -7.29 -14.48
CA ALA A 30 -1.41 -8.56 -14.26
C ALA A 30 -2.36 -9.70 -13.88
N ALA A 31 -3.41 -9.41 -13.10
CA ALA A 31 -4.43 -10.39 -12.77
C ALA A 31 -5.32 -10.73 -13.97
N SER A 32 -5.63 -9.75 -14.83
CA SER A 32 -6.37 -10.00 -16.08
C SER A 32 -5.57 -10.87 -17.06
N ALA A 33 -4.24 -10.82 -16.99
CA ALA A 33 -3.34 -11.70 -17.74
C ALA A 33 -3.10 -13.07 -17.05
N GLY A 34 -3.73 -13.33 -15.90
CA GLY A 34 -3.58 -14.59 -15.16
C GLY A 34 -2.24 -14.76 -14.43
N VAL A 35 -1.42 -13.71 -14.33
CA VAL A 35 -0.07 -13.77 -13.74
C VAL A 35 -0.12 -13.77 -12.22
N ILE A 36 -1.04 -13.00 -11.63
CA ILE A 36 -1.17 -12.86 -10.18
C ILE A 36 -2.64 -12.92 -9.74
N SER A 37 -2.85 -13.11 -8.44
CA SER A 37 -4.20 -13.06 -7.85
C SER A 37 -4.76 -11.63 -7.88
N LYS A 38 -6.04 -11.53 -8.25
CA LYS A 38 -6.78 -10.26 -8.30
C LYS A 38 -7.05 -9.71 -6.89
N LEU A 39 -6.81 -8.42 -6.70
CA LEU A 39 -7.20 -7.71 -5.48
C LEU A 39 -8.72 -7.77 -5.27
N ASN A 40 -9.15 -8.24 -4.10
CA ASN A 40 -10.56 -8.34 -3.74
C ASN A 40 -10.91 -7.25 -2.70
N LEU A 41 -11.38 -6.11 -3.17
CA LEU A 41 -11.75 -4.99 -2.30
C LEU A 41 -13.00 -5.27 -1.46
N VAL A 42 -13.93 -6.10 -1.96
CA VAL A 42 -15.10 -6.52 -1.16
C VAL A 42 -14.65 -7.33 0.06
N PHE A 43 -13.69 -8.24 -0.12
CA PHE A 43 -13.08 -8.98 0.97
C PHE A 43 -12.40 -8.06 1.99
N ILE A 44 -11.61 -7.09 1.51
CA ILE A 44 -10.95 -6.10 2.38
C ILE A 44 -12.00 -5.31 3.17
N GLY A 45 -13.11 -4.90 2.53
CA GLY A 45 -14.16 -4.17 3.21
C GLY A 45 -14.92 -4.98 4.26
N ASN A 46 -15.21 -6.25 3.97
CA ASN A 46 -15.79 -7.16 4.96
C ASN A 46 -14.86 -7.32 6.16
N LEU A 47 -13.56 -7.56 5.91
CA LEU A 47 -12.57 -7.72 6.97
C LEU A 47 -12.42 -6.44 7.80
N ALA A 48 -12.31 -5.27 7.15
CA ALA A 48 -12.19 -3.99 7.81
C ALA A 48 -13.41 -3.69 8.70
N ASN A 49 -14.62 -4.03 8.23
CA ASN A 49 -15.83 -3.91 9.04
C ASN A 49 -15.75 -4.79 10.29
N GLN A 50 -15.31 -6.04 10.16
CA GLN A 50 -15.22 -6.93 11.33
C GLN A 50 -14.15 -6.46 12.33
N TRP A 51 -13.00 -6.01 11.84
CA TRP A 51 -11.95 -5.44 12.66
C TRP A 51 -12.43 -4.20 13.42
N TRP A 52 -13.24 -3.34 12.77
CA TRP A 52 -13.88 -2.21 13.43
C TRP A 52 -14.79 -2.63 14.60
N HIS A 53 -15.45 -3.79 14.49
CA HIS A 53 -16.28 -4.37 15.54
C HIS A 53 -15.53 -5.30 16.51
N GLY A 54 -14.20 -5.31 16.47
CA GLY A 54 -13.35 -6.07 17.40
C GLY A 54 -13.20 -7.57 17.07
N GLN A 55 -13.68 -8.01 15.90
CA GLN A 55 -13.50 -9.39 15.43
C GLN A 55 -12.32 -9.47 14.47
N PHE A 56 -11.18 -9.95 14.97
CA PHE A 56 -9.92 -9.92 14.23
C PHE A 56 -9.53 -11.24 13.56
N LEU A 57 -9.99 -12.38 14.09
CA LEU A 57 -9.53 -13.70 13.71
C LEU A 57 -10.65 -14.55 13.10
N PHE A 58 -10.35 -15.17 11.97
CA PHE A 58 -11.24 -16.04 11.20
C PHE A 58 -10.49 -17.31 10.78
N LEU A 59 -11.16 -18.46 10.84
CA LEU A 59 -10.54 -19.73 10.48
C LEU A 59 -10.35 -19.89 8.96
N ARG A 60 -11.19 -19.23 8.15
CA ARG A 60 -11.14 -19.25 6.70
C ARG A 60 -11.60 -17.89 6.13
N PRO A 61 -11.16 -17.51 4.92
CA PRO A 61 -11.61 -16.28 4.28
C PRO A 61 -13.14 -16.18 4.11
N GLY A 62 -13.80 -17.32 3.90
CA GLY A 62 -15.26 -17.41 3.74
C GLY A 62 -16.06 -17.25 5.03
N ASP A 63 -15.41 -17.29 6.19
CA ASP A 63 -16.06 -17.14 7.50
C ASP A 63 -16.27 -15.67 7.87
N ILE A 64 -15.70 -14.73 7.10
CA ILE A 64 -15.84 -13.29 7.33
C ILE A 64 -17.25 -12.87 6.93
N PRO A 65 -18.08 -12.37 7.87
CA PRO A 65 -19.43 -11.92 7.56
C PRO A 65 -19.44 -10.78 6.52
N PRO A 66 -20.41 -10.77 5.59
CA PRO A 66 -20.54 -9.68 4.64
C PRO A 66 -20.95 -8.38 5.34
N ALA A 67 -20.30 -7.28 4.97
CA ALA A 67 -20.61 -5.95 5.48
C ALA A 67 -21.49 -5.16 4.49
N PRO A 68 -22.40 -4.30 4.98
CA PRO A 68 -23.04 -3.30 4.16
C PRO A 68 -21.99 -2.42 3.46
N HIS A 69 -22.18 -2.13 2.18
CA HIS A 69 -21.27 -1.28 1.40
C HIS A 69 -19.79 -1.74 1.42
N ALA A 70 -19.54 -3.05 1.52
CA ALA A 70 -18.20 -3.64 1.60
C ALA A 70 -17.22 -3.10 0.53
N LEU A 71 -17.67 -2.85 -0.70
CA LEU A 71 -16.80 -2.28 -1.72
C LEU A 71 -16.27 -0.89 -1.33
N LEU A 72 -17.14 0.00 -0.83
CA LEU A 72 -16.76 1.34 -0.40
C LEU A 72 -15.82 1.29 0.82
N LEU A 73 -16.11 0.42 1.77
CA LEU A 73 -15.24 0.18 2.93
C LEU A 73 -13.88 -0.36 2.50
N GLY A 74 -13.86 -1.26 1.51
CA GLY A 74 -12.64 -1.81 0.92
C GLY A 74 -11.75 -0.74 0.31
N TYR A 75 -12.31 0.10 -0.56
CA TYR A 75 -11.58 1.25 -1.11
C TYR A 75 -11.10 2.20 -0.01
N SER A 76 -11.96 2.52 0.95
CA SER A 76 -11.61 3.44 2.04
C SER A 76 -10.45 2.91 2.89
N ALA A 77 -10.51 1.65 3.32
CA ALA A 77 -9.44 1.01 4.10
C ALA A 77 -8.14 0.91 3.30
N HIS A 78 -8.23 0.54 2.02
CA HIS A 78 -7.07 0.38 1.14
C HIS A 78 -6.34 1.71 0.88
N TYR A 79 -7.09 2.76 0.54
CA TYR A 79 -6.51 4.09 0.29
C TYR A 79 -6.06 4.75 1.59
N PHE A 80 -6.76 4.54 2.71
CA PHE A 80 -6.31 4.98 4.02
C PHE A 80 -4.95 4.35 4.38
N ALA A 81 -4.81 3.02 4.24
CA ALA A 81 -3.55 2.33 4.49
C ALA A 81 -2.43 2.85 3.57
N GLY A 82 -2.71 3.02 2.28
CA GLY A 82 -1.76 3.58 1.31
C GLY A 82 -1.30 5.01 1.63
N ILE A 83 -2.20 5.88 2.06
CA ILE A 83 -1.85 7.24 2.51
C ILE A 83 -1.02 7.18 3.79
N PHE A 84 -1.46 6.40 4.78
CA PHE A 84 -0.81 6.29 6.07
C PHE A 84 0.63 5.76 5.95
N LEU A 85 0.84 4.70 5.17
CA LEU A 85 2.17 4.14 4.91
C LEU A 85 3.07 5.13 4.17
N ALA A 86 2.55 5.88 3.20
CA ALA A 86 3.34 6.92 2.52
C ALA A 86 3.78 8.01 3.49
N LEU A 87 2.91 8.47 4.39
CA LEU A 87 3.27 9.42 5.44
C LEU A 87 4.42 8.89 6.30
N LEU A 88 4.32 7.65 6.79
CA LEU A 88 5.38 7.04 7.59
C LEU A 88 6.71 6.96 6.82
N PHE A 89 6.66 6.57 5.54
CA PHE A 89 7.85 6.52 4.69
C PHE A 89 8.53 7.89 4.58
N TYR A 90 7.79 8.94 4.21
CA TYR A 90 8.41 10.23 3.98
C TYR A 90 8.87 10.92 5.27
N TYR A 91 8.13 10.75 6.37
CA TYR A 91 8.51 11.32 7.66
C TYR A 91 9.69 10.65 8.32
N PHE A 92 9.77 9.32 8.29
CA PHE A 92 10.77 8.57 9.06
C PHE A 92 11.90 7.97 8.22
N VAL A 93 11.63 7.63 6.95
CA VAL A 93 12.60 6.91 6.11
C VAL A 93 13.25 7.85 5.09
N PHE A 94 12.45 8.67 4.41
CA PHE A 94 12.95 9.53 3.34
C PHE A 94 13.65 10.80 3.85
N SER A 95 13.10 11.43 4.89
CA SER A 95 13.66 12.66 5.48
C SER A 95 15.04 12.43 6.13
N VAL A 96 15.22 11.27 6.80
CA VAL A 96 16.39 10.92 7.61
C VAL A 96 17.61 10.58 6.75
N TYR A 97 17.43 9.93 5.60
CA TYR A 97 18.53 9.40 4.78
C TYR A 97 18.74 10.21 3.49
N HIS A 98 19.08 11.48 3.67
CA HIS A 98 19.06 12.59 2.69
C HIS A 98 19.81 12.46 1.33
N PRO A 99 20.63 11.44 0.99
CA PRO A 99 21.12 11.34 -0.40
C PRO A 99 20.02 10.88 -1.36
N ARG A 100 19.87 11.58 -2.49
CA ARG A 100 19.09 11.11 -3.66
C ARG A 100 19.58 9.75 -4.17
N SER A 101 20.85 9.41 -3.93
CA SER A 101 21.40 8.10 -4.25
C SER A 101 20.70 7.00 -3.46
N GLY A 102 20.26 5.95 -4.16
CA GLY A 102 19.57 4.80 -3.56
C GLY A 102 18.14 5.06 -3.08
N ALA A 103 17.55 6.23 -3.34
CA ALA A 103 16.19 6.56 -2.88
C ALA A 103 15.14 5.57 -3.41
N LEU A 104 15.25 5.15 -4.68
CA LEU A 104 14.35 4.17 -5.29
C LEU A 104 14.50 2.79 -4.63
N CYS A 105 15.74 2.35 -4.38
CA CYS A 105 16.01 1.08 -3.71
C CYS A 105 15.41 1.06 -2.29
N ARG A 106 15.60 2.14 -1.52
CA ARG A 106 14.98 2.27 -0.18
C ARG A 106 13.46 2.24 -0.24
N ALA A 107 12.85 2.89 -1.24
CA ALA A 107 11.40 2.88 -1.41
C ALA A 107 10.86 1.49 -1.76
N VAL A 108 11.58 0.72 -2.59
CA VAL A 108 11.23 -0.68 -2.91
C VAL A 108 11.38 -1.58 -1.69
N ILE A 109 12.47 -1.47 -0.94
CA ILE A 109 12.65 -2.22 0.32
C ILE A 109 11.52 -1.88 1.30
N TYR A 110 11.16 -0.60 1.43
CA TYR A 110 10.05 -0.17 2.25
C TYR A 110 8.71 -0.79 1.80
N GLY A 111 8.44 -0.80 0.49
CA GLY A 111 7.28 -1.49 -0.07
C GLY A 111 7.27 -2.96 0.31
N LEU A 112 8.38 -3.68 0.10
CA LEU A 112 8.52 -5.09 0.49
C LEU A 112 8.27 -5.31 1.99
N ILE A 113 8.75 -4.42 2.87
CA ILE A 113 8.44 -4.47 4.31
C ILE A 113 6.94 -4.29 4.56
N CYS A 114 6.26 -3.39 3.84
CA CYS A 114 4.81 -3.21 3.96
C CYS A 114 4.05 -4.49 3.57
N SER A 115 4.56 -5.30 2.63
CA SER A 115 3.93 -6.58 2.27
C SER A 115 3.83 -7.56 3.44
N LEU A 116 4.67 -7.41 4.47
CA LEU A 116 4.60 -8.21 5.71
C LEU A 116 3.31 -7.98 6.49
N ILE A 117 2.64 -6.84 6.32
CA ILE A 117 1.31 -6.60 6.90
C ILE A 117 0.35 -7.66 6.36
N SER A 118 0.31 -7.85 5.04
CA SER A 118 -0.54 -8.89 4.45
C SER A 118 -0.04 -10.28 4.79
N LEU A 119 1.26 -10.54 4.60
CA LEU A 119 1.84 -11.87 4.66
C LEU A 119 1.92 -12.45 6.08
N CYS A 120 2.08 -11.59 7.10
CA CYS A 120 2.31 -12.01 8.49
C CYS A 120 1.20 -11.58 9.46
N LEU A 121 0.31 -10.66 9.08
CA LEU A 121 -0.82 -10.24 9.93
C LEU A 121 -2.17 -10.61 9.30
N ILE A 122 -2.47 -10.10 8.10
CA ILE A 122 -3.78 -10.30 7.46
C ILE A 122 -3.99 -11.77 7.11
N TYR A 123 -3.07 -12.40 6.38
CA TYR A 123 -3.23 -13.79 5.93
C TYR A 123 -3.39 -14.77 7.09
N PRO A 124 -2.54 -14.75 8.15
CA PRO A 124 -2.79 -15.56 9.34
C PRO A 124 -4.13 -15.25 10.03
N SER A 125 -4.54 -13.98 10.09
CA SER A 125 -5.81 -13.59 10.74
C SER A 125 -7.05 -14.13 10.05
N VAL A 126 -6.96 -14.53 8.78
CA VAL A 126 -8.09 -15.08 8.01
C VAL A 126 -7.90 -16.55 7.63
N GLY A 127 -6.97 -17.25 8.28
CA GLY A 127 -6.75 -18.68 8.08
C GLY A 127 -5.99 -19.05 6.80
N LEU A 128 -5.34 -18.08 6.14
CA LEU A 128 -4.49 -18.32 4.96
C LEU A 128 -3.05 -18.72 5.34
N GLY A 129 -2.71 -18.66 6.63
CA GLY A 129 -1.37 -18.96 7.13
C GLY A 129 -0.33 -17.89 6.81
N PHE A 130 0.87 -18.03 7.37
CA PHE A 130 1.99 -17.14 7.06
C PHE A 130 2.36 -17.26 5.58
N PHE A 131 2.58 -16.12 4.93
CA PHE A 131 2.93 -16.04 3.51
C PHE A 131 1.89 -16.70 2.57
N GLY A 132 0.67 -16.97 3.05
CA GLY A 132 -0.36 -17.67 2.28
C GLY A 132 -0.15 -19.18 2.19
N SER A 133 0.60 -19.77 3.13
CA SER A 133 0.97 -21.20 3.13
C SER A 133 -0.19 -22.17 3.16
N ALA A 134 -1.39 -21.75 3.58
CA ALA A 134 -2.59 -22.57 3.56
C ALA A 134 -3.34 -22.51 2.21
N THR A 135 -2.80 -21.82 1.20
CA THR A 135 -3.38 -21.76 -0.15
C THR A 135 -2.70 -22.71 -1.13
N ASN A 136 -3.44 -23.10 -2.18
CA ASN A 136 -2.89 -23.88 -3.27
C ASN A 136 -2.03 -22.97 -4.17
N GLY A 137 -0.70 -23.06 -4.02
CA GLY A 137 0.27 -22.34 -4.85
C GLY A 137 0.76 -21.02 -4.25
N THR A 138 1.50 -20.25 -5.04
CA THR A 138 2.19 -19.02 -4.59
C THR A 138 1.49 -17.73 -5.03
N GLY A 139 0.29 -17.81 -5.60
CA GLY A 139 -0.39 -16.68 -6.24
C GLY A 139 -0.60 -15.48 -5.33
N LEU A 140 -1.02 -15.69 -4.07
CA LEU A 140 -1.21 -14.62 -3.08
C LEU A 140 0.10 -14.01 -2.58
N LEU A 141 1.15 -14.83 -2.45
CA LEU A 141 2.49 -14.37 -2.08
C LEU A 141 3.04 -13.46 -3.17
N VAL A 142 3.05 -13.95 -4.41
CA VAL A 142 3.54 -13.21 -5.58
C VAL A 142 2.72 -11.95 -5.79
N ALA A 143 1.39 -12.01 -5.70
CA ALA A 143 0.54 -10.83 -5.81
C ALA A 143 0.89 -9.77 -4.75
N SER A 144 1.06 -10.17 -3.48
CA SER A 144 1.44 -9.25 -2.40
C SER A 144 2.79 -8.60 -2.69
N LEU A 145 3.81 -9.38 -3.07
CA LEU A 145 5.15 -8.85 -3.34
C LEU A 145 5.16 -7.91 -4.55
N VAL A 146 4.56 -8.31 -5.68
CA VAL A 146 4.50 -7.49 -6.90
C VAL A 146 3.79 -6.17 -6.62
N ASN A 147 2.61 -6.22 -6.00
CA ASN A 147 1.84 -5.03 -5.66
C ASN A 147 2.66 -4.05 -4.80
N HIS A 148 3.35 -4.56 -3.79
CA HIS A 148 4.11 -3.72 -2.88
C HIS A 148 5.45 -3.22 -3.45
N VAL A 149 6.07 -3.95 -4.37
CA VAL A 149 7.19 -3.44 -5.18
C VAL A 149 6.73 -2.26 -6.02
N VAL A 150 5.57 -2.37 -6.68
CA VAL A 150 4.98 -1.28 -7.48
C VAL A 150 4.68 -0.06 -6.61
N TYR A 151 4.06 -0.27 -5.45
CA TYR A 151 3.79 0.80 -4.49
C TYR A 151 5.09 1.51 -4.06
N GLY A 152 6.14 0.75 -3.69
CA GLY A 152 7.44 1.29 -3.34
C GLY A 152 8.12 2.06 -4.49
N LEU A 153 8.07 1.53 -5.71
CA LEU A 153 8.57 2.22 -6.91
C LEU A 153 7.86 3.57 -7.12
N ALA A 154 6.53 3.59 -7.01
CA ALA A 154 5.74 4.80 -7.20
C ALA A 154 6.08 5.87 -6.14
N LEU A 155 6.23 5.49 -4.87
CA LEU A 155 6.71 6.40 -3.82
C LEU A 155 8.13 6.92 -4.12
N GLY A 156 9.03 6.03 -4.55
CA GLY A 156 10.40 6.42 -4.92
C GLY A 156 10.41 7.44 -6.05
N ILE A 157 9.65 7.20 -7.12
CA ILE A 157 9.51 8.08 -8.28
C ILE A 157 8.92 9.44 -7.88
N CYS A 158 7.85 9.46 -7.08
CA CYS A 158 7.26 10.71 -6.58
C CYS A 158 8.23 11.51 -5.69
N GLY A 159 9.06 10.81 -4.90
CA GLY A 159 10.03 11.42 -4.00
C GLY A 159 11.24 12.02 -4.73
N ILE A 160 11.69 11.41 -5.83
CA ILE A 160 12.84 11.89 -6.62
C ILE A 160 12.45 12.92 -7.68
N TRP A 161 11.17 12.97 -8.09
CA TRP A 161 10.69 13.83 -9.16
C TRP A 161 11.16 15.29 -8.96
N PRO A 162 11.75 15.94 -9.98
CA PRO A 162 12.34 17.26 -9.82
C PRO A 162 11.32 18.26 -9.27
N ARG A 163 11.66 18.84 -8.12
CA ARG A 163 10.97 20.02 -7.63
C ARG A 163 11.19 21.12 -8.67
N ARG A 164 10.14 21.61 -9.33
CA ARG A 164 10.24 22.90 -10.02
C ARG A 164 10.55 23.93 -8.94
N GLN A 165 11.81 24.35 -8.85
CA GLN A 165 12.18 25.53 -8.08
C GLN A 165 11.49 26.70 -8.80
N PRO A 166 10.70 27.54 -8.11
CA PRO A 166 10.27 28.79 -8.73
C PRO A 166 11.53 29.55 -9.14
N VAL A 167 11.63 29.92 -10.41
CA VAL A 167 12.72 30.74 -10.94
C VAL A 167 12.78 31.99 -10.07
N ARG A 168 13.90 32.21 -9.36
CA ARG A 168 14.14 33.49 -8.71
C ARG A 168 14.28 34.51 -9.82
N VAL A 169 13.25 35.32 -10.04
CA VAL A 169 13.41 36.60 -10.70
C VAL A 169 14.17 37.46 -9.71
N LEU A 170 15.47 37.64 -9.95
CA LEU A 170 16.28 38.61 -9.23
C LEU A 170 15.78 39.99 -9.69
N HIS A 171 15.19 40.75 -8.77
CA HIS A 171 15.03 42.19 -8.88
C HIS A 171 16.14 42.86 -8.08
#